data_AF-A0A2V6U0D9-F1
#
_entry.id   AF-A0A2V6U0D9-F1
#
_cell.length_a   1.000
_cell.length_b   1.000
_cell.length_c   1.000
_cell.angle_alpha   90.00
_cell.angle_beta   90.00
_cell.angle_gamma   90.00
#
_symmetry.space_group_name_H-M   'P 1'
#
loop_
_entity.id
_entity.type
_entity.pdbx_description
1 polymer ?
#
loop_
_entity_poly.entity_id
_entity_poly.type
_entity_poly.pdbx_seq_one_letter_code
_entity_poly.pdbx_strand_id
1 'polypeptide(L)'
;MLLCGWVLWSGVAAVEKSTSDVGKPDWSIVTAFDDKKDCDSRLRERIAALAERASKKMGYSTAALGDGVEIIEPDGSHGQRWTFICLPGGTDPRPRFRE
;
A
#
# COMPACT_ATOMS: atom_id res chain seq x y z
N MET A 1 3.35 12.52 -25.00
CA MET A 1 3.99 11.19 -25.01
C MET A 1 3.14 10.28 -24.15
N LEU A 2 2.38 9.38 -24.77
CA LEU A 2 1.60 8.37 -24.05
C LEU A 2 2.61 7.37 -23.44
N LEU A 3 2.70 7.36 -22.12
CA LEU A 3 3.51 6.41 -21.36
C LEU A 3 2.84 5.04 -21.46
N CYS A 4 3.19 4.25 -22.48
CA CYS A 4 2.75 2.87 -22.67
C CYS A 4 3.42 1.93 -21.65
N GLY A 5 3.31 2.24 -20.36
CA GLY A 5 3.88 1.47 -19.26
C GLY A 5 2.92 1.38 -18.07
N TRP A 6 3.31 0.63 -17.06
CA TRP A 6 2.58 0.45 -15.81
C TRP A 6 3.34 1.13 -14.67
N VAL A 7 2.61 1.76 -13.77
CA VAL A 7 3.16 2.47 -12.62
C VAL A 7 2.66 1.81 -11.36
N LEU A 8 3.60 1.44 -10.49
CA LEU A 8 3.29 1.00 -9.14
C LEU A 8 3.10 2.22 -8.26
N TRP A 9 1.90 2.34 -7.70
CA TRP A 9 1.55 3.34 -6.71
C TRP A 9 1.52 2.71 -5.32
N SER A 10 1.86 3.51 -4.30
CA SER A 10 1.67 3.18 -2.89
C SER A 10 0.78 4.21 -2.24
N GLY A 11 -0.22 3.76 -1.51
CA GLY A 11 -1.09 4.56 -0.66
C GLY A 11 -0.82 4.25 0.80
N VAL A 12 -0.61 5.26 1.63
CA VAL A 12 -0.40 5.09 3.08
C VAL A 12 -1.43 5.89 3.85
N ALA A 13 -2.17 5.21 4.73
CA ALA A 13 -3.16 5.82 5.59
C ALA A 13 -2.90 5.50 7.06
N ALA A 14 -3.11 6.47 7.94
CA ALA A 14 -3.14 6.24 9.38
C ALA A 14 -4.46 5.55 9.77
N VAL A 15 -4.39 4.69 10.77
CA VAL A 15 -5.53 3.98 11.36
C VAL A 15 -5.54 4.27 12.87
N GLU A 16 -6.69 4.67 13.40
CA GLU A 16 -6.89 4.86 14.84
C GLU A 16 -7.92 3.84 15.37
N LYS A 17 -7.56 3.13 16.46
CA LYS A 17 -8.42 2.09 17.04
C LYS A 17 -9.72 2.62 17.64
N SER A 18 -9.74 3.88 18.09
CA SER A 18 -10.93 4.50 18.67
C SER A 18 -12.08 4.67 17.67
N THR A 19 -11.77 4.73 16.38
CA THR A 19 -12.76 4.96 15.31
C THR A 19 -12.85 3.80 14.33
N SER A 20 -11.84 2.90 14.25
CA SER A 20 -11.72 1.90 13.17
C SER A 20 -11.73 2.51 11.76
N ASP A 21 -11.64 3.84 11.67
CA ASP A 21 -11.64 4.59 10.44
C ASP A 21 -10.22 4.69 9.91
N VAL A 22 -10.11 4.55 8.60
CA VAL A 22 -8.85 4.72 7.88
C VAL A 22 -8.81 6.14 7.35
N GLY A 23 -7.77 6.88 7.71
CA GLY A 23 -7.54 8.21 7.15
C GLY A 23 -7.42 8.17 5.62
N LYS A 24 -7.56 9.32 4.96
CA LYS A 24 -7.35 9.37 3.51
C LYS A 24 -5.90 8.97 3.19
N PRO A 25 -5.69 8.00 2.29
CA PRO A 25 -4.34 7.56 1.93
C PRO A 25 -3.59 8.67 1.18
N ASP A 26 -2.34 8.90 1.57
CA ASP A 26 -1.38 9.68 0.78
C ASP A 26 -0.76 8.78 -0.28
N TRP A 27 -0.86 9.20 -1.54
CA TRP A 27 -0.49 8.40 -2.70
C TRP A 27 0.80 8.89 -3.35
N SER A 28 1.74 7.98 -3.56
CA SER A 28 3.01 8.26 -4.23
C SER A 28 3.34 7.23 -5.32
N ILE A 29 4.00 7.68 -6.38
CA ILE A 29 4.59 6.80 -7.39
C ILE A 29 5.81 6.11 -6.77
N VAL A 30 5.82 4.77 -6.81
CA VAL A 30 6.98 3.97 -6.39
C VAL A 30 7.96 3.81 -7.55
N THR A 31 7.49 3.31 -8.69
CA THR A 31 8.30 3.09 -9.90
C THR A 31 7.42 2.79 -11.12
N ALA A 32 7.98 2.95 -12.32
CA ALA A 32 7.35 2.55 -13.58
C ALA A 32 7.95 1.23 -14.12
N PHE A 33 7.18 0.56 -14.96
CA PHE A 33 7.47 -0.72 -15.63
C PHE A 33 6.95 -0.68 -17.06
N ASP A 34 7.53 -1.49 -17.94
CA ASP A 34 7.07 -1.59 -19.32
C ASP A 34 5.80 -2.46 -19.44
N ASP A 35 5.62 -3.46 -18.59
CA ASP A 35 4.44 -4.33 -18.59
C ASP A 35 3.78 -4.50 -17.21
N LYS A 36 2.53 -5.00 -17.24
CA LYS A 36 1.72 -5.19 -16.04
C LYS A 36 2.29 -6.26 -15.13
N LYS A 37 2.81 -7.34 -15.70
CA LYS A 37 3.23 -8.53 -14.96
C LYS A 37 4.43 -8.20 -14.06
N ASP A 38 5.36 -7.41 -14.56
CA ASP A 38 6.51 -6.94 -13.79
C ASP A 38 6.08 -6.00 -12.66
N CYS A 39 5.11 -5.11 -12.93
CA CYS A 39 4.52 -4.26 -11.90
C CYS A 39 3.86 -5.11 -10.79
N ASP A 40 3.02 -6.08 -11.17
CA ASP A 40 2.31 -6.96 -10.24
C ASP A 40 3.29 -7.83 -9.42
N SER A 41 4.40 -8.28 -10.02
CA SER A 41 5.47 -8.98 -9.31
C SER A 41 6.09 -8.09 -8.24
N ARG A 42 6.44 -6.84 -8.60
CA ARG A 42 7.02 -5.89 -7.65
C ARG A 42 6.06 -5.52 -6.53
N LEU A 43 4.77 -5.38 -6.85
CA LEU A 43 3.71 -5.15 -5.86
C LEU A 43 3.74 -6.25 -4.79
N ARG A 44 3.77 -7.53 -5.19
CA ARG A 44 3.79 -8.66 -4.25
C ARG A 44 5.05 -8.67 -3.39
N GLU A 45 6.21 -8.39 -3.97
CA GLU A 45 7.47 -8.27 -3.23
C GLU A 45 7.40 -7.16 -2.17
N ARG A 46 6.81 -6.00 -2.50
CA ARG A 46 6.67 -4.88 -1.56
C ARG A 46 5.75 -5.24 -0.39
N ILE A 47 4.61 -5.88 -0.66
CA ILE A 47 3.70 -6.34 0.38
C ILE A 47 4.41 -7.33 1.31
N ALA A 48 5.09 -8.34 0.74
CA ALA A 48 5.82 -9.34 1.51
C ALA A 48 6.94 -8.72 2.36
N ALA A 49 7.75 -7.83 1.79
CA ALA A 49 8.85 -7.16 2.50
C ALA A 49 8.35 -6.26 3.64
N LEU A 50 7.20 -5.58 3.47
CA LEU A 50 6.61 -4.79 4.55
C LEU A 50 6.06 -5.66 5.67
N ALA A 51 5.34 -6.72 5.32
CA ALA A 51 4.82 -7.67 6.30
C ALA A 51 5.96 -8.31 7.11
N GLU A 52 7.05 -8.72 6.44
CA GLU A 52 8.24 -9.27 7.08
C GLU A 52 8.97 -8.24 7.96
N ARG A 53 9.10 -6.99 7.50
CA ARG A 53 9.74 -5.94 8.30
C ARG A 53 8.95 -5.64 9.56
N ALA A 54 7.62 -5.58 9.45
CA ALA A 54 6.74 -5.33 10.58
C ALA A 54 6.73 -6.51 11.56
N SER A 55 6.71 -7.76 11.09
CA SER A 55 6.74 -8.94 11.96
C SER A 55 8.05 -9.07 12.77
N LYS A 56 9.16 -8.50 12.26
CA LYS A 56 10.43 -8.43 12.99
C LYS A 56 10.48 -7.35 14.06
N LYS A 57 9.54 -6.41 14.09
CA LYS A 57 9.51 -5.33 15.08
C LYS A 57 8.75 -5.80 16.32
N MET A 58 9.42 -5.85 17.48
CA MET A 58 8.82 -6.38 18.70
C MET A 58 7.50 -5.68 19.06
N GLY A 59 6.47 -6.50 19.31
CA GLY A 59 5.13 -6.06 19.70
C GLY A 59 4.23 -5.58 18.56
N TYR A 60 4.77 -5.37 17.35
CA TYR A 60 3.94 -5.00 16.20
C TYR A 60 3.21 -6.23 15.66
N SER A 61 2.00 -6.02 15.16
CA SER A 61 1.23 -7.06 14.46
C SER A 61 0.90 -6.61 13.04
N THR A 62 0.67 -7.58 12.16
CA THR A 62 0.30 -7.33 10.77
C THR A 62 -1.00 -8.02 10.41
N ALA A 63 -1.83 -7.35 9.63
CA ALA A 63 -3.00 -7.95 8.98
C ALA A 63 -2.85 -7.83 7.45
N ALA A 64 -3.00 -8.94 6.74
CA ALA A 64 -3.00 -8.95 5.28
C ALA A 64 -4.38 -8.51 4.76
N LEU A 65 -4.40 -7.54 3.83
CA LEU A 65 -5.62 -6.93 3.30
C LEU A 65 -5.78 -7.16 1.80
N GLY A 66 -5.37 -8.32 1.29
CA GLY A 66 -5.46 -8.65 -0.14
C GLY A 66 -4.49 -7.83 -1.01
N ASP A 67 -4.77 -6.54 -1.22
CA ASP A 67 -3.97 -5.57 -1.97
C ASP A 67 -3.08 -4.68 -1.08
N GLY A 68 -3.06 -4.96 0.22
CA GLY A 68 -2.32 -4.18 1.20
C GLY A 68 -1.90 -4.94 2.46
N VAL A 69 -1.24 -4.21 3.35
CA VAL A 69 -0.88 -4.67 4.69
C VAL A 69 -1.21 -3.58 5.69
N GLU A 70 -1.86 -3.97 6.78
CA GLU A 70 -2.02 -3.12 7.94
C GLU A 70 -0.98 -3.50 8.98
N ILE A 71 -0.30 -2.50 9.52
CA ILE A 71 0.70 -2.63 10.57
C ILE A 71 0.14 -1.94 11.80
N ILE A 72 -0.06 -2.71 12.86
CA ILE A 72 -0.68 -2.25 14.11
C ILE A 72 0.43 -2.15 15.18
N GLU A 73 0.44 -1.04 15.90
CA GLU A 73 1.40 -0.79 16.97
C GLU A 73 1.14 -1.68 18.20
N PRO A 74 2.13 -1.87 19.09
CA PRO A 74 2.00 -2.79 20.22
C PRO A 74 0.90 -2.47 21.22
N ASP A 75 0.56 -1.18 21.37
CA ASP A 75 -0.55 -0.74 22.22
C ASP A 75 -1.92 -0.95 21.55
N GLY A 76 -1.90 -1.29 20.26
CA GLY A 76 -3.05 -1.43 19.38
C GLY A 76 -3.78 -0.13 19.11
N SER A 77 -3.36 1.02 19.65
CA SER A 77 -4.11 2.29 19.55
C SER A 77 -3.99 2.92 18.17
N HIS A 78 -2.85 2.69 17.52
CA HIS A 78 -2.50 3.28 16.23
C HIS A 78 -2.02 2.20 15.25
N GLY A 79 -2.16 2.51 13.96
CA GLY A 79 -1.64 1.68 12.89
C GLY A 79 -1.46 2.45 11.60
N GLN A 80 -0.87 1.77 10.62
CA GLN A 80 -0.75 2.24 9.25
C GLN A 80 -1.25 1.18 8.28
N ARG A 81 -2.12 1.59 7.37
CA ARG A 81 -2.55 0.76 6.23
C ARG A 81 -1.77 1.17 5.00
N TRP A 82 -1.06 0.21 4.43
CA TRP A 82 -0.33 0.34 3.17
C TRP A 82 -1.09 -0.39 2.08
N THR A 83 -1.45 0.32 1.02
CA THR A 83 -2.11 -0.24 -0.17
C THR A 83 -1.20 -0.07 -1.38
N PHE A 84 -1.16 -1.06 -2.26
CA PHE A 84 -0.38 -1.01 -3.49
C PHE A 84 -1.25 -1.29 -4.70
N ILE A 85 -1.02 -0.56 -5.79
CA ILE A 85 -1.77 -0.78 -7.02
C ILE A 85 -0.90 -0.52 -8.26
N CYS A 86 -1.06 -1.38 -9.25
CA CYS A 86 -0.50 -1.20 -10.59
C CYS A 86 -1.54 -0.56 -11.50
N LEU A 87 -1.20 0.60 -12.08
CA LEU A 87 -2.07 1.33 -13.01
C LEU A 87 -1.30 1.71 -14.28
N PRO A 88 -1.97 1.88 -15.44
CA PRO A 88 -1.33 2.43 -16.63
C PRO A 88 -0.70 3.81 -16.37
N GLY A 89 0.38 4.12 -17.08
CA GLY A 89 1.09 5.39 -17.00
C GLY A 89 0.16 6.59 -17.20
N GLY A 90 0.25 7.57 -16.29
CA GLY A 90 -0.60 8.76 -16.29
C GLY A 90 -1.96 8.59 -15.62
N THR A 91 -2.27 7.40 -15.07
CA THR A 91 -3.49 7.18 -14.28
C THR A 91 -3.28 7.62 -12.83
N ASP A 92 -4.12 8.51 -12.33
CA ASP A 92 -4.18 8.91 -10.92
C ASP A 92 -4.91 7.84 -10.07
N PRO A 93 -4.32 7.32 -8.98
CA PRO A 93 -4.98 6.34 -8.12
C PRO A 93 -6.09 6.93 -7.24
N ARG A 94 -6.05 8.24 -6.92
CA ARG A 94 -6.92 8.87 -5.91
C ARG A 94 -8.42 8.73 -6.18
N PRO A 95 -8.93 8.82 -7.43
CA PRO A 95 -10.36 8.67 -7.70
C PRO A 95 -10.91 7.26 -7.42
N ARG A 96 -10.07 6.22 -7.41
CA ARG A 96 -10.52 4.82 -7.19
C ARG A 96 -10.77 4.47 -5.74
N PHE A 97 -10.30 5.32 -4.81
CA PHE A 97 -10.31 5.06 -3.37
C PHE A 97 -10.91 6.24 -2.58
N ARG A 98 -11.75 7.06 -3.23
CA ARG A 98 -12.64 8.01 -2.56
C ARG A 98 -13.93 7.27 -2.19
N GLU A 99 -13.96 6.67 -1.01
CA GLU A 99 -15.20 6.33 -0.31
C GLU A 99 -15.24 7.08 1.02
#